data_AF-A0A2V7XKP9-F1
#
_entry.id   AF-A0A2V7XKP9-F1
#
_cell.length_a   1.000
_cell.length_b   1.000
_cell.length_c   1.000
_cell.angle_alpha   90.00
_cell.angle_beta   90.00
_cell.angle_gamma   90.00
#
_symmetry.space_group_name_H-M   'P 1'
#
loop_
_entity.id
_entity.type
_entity.pdbx_description
1 polymer ?
#
loop_
_entity_poly.entity_id
_entity_poly.type
_entity_poly.pdbx_seq_one_letter_code
_entity_poly.pdbx_strand_id
1 'polypeptide(L)'
;MPNGHVLMIAWEKRTAAEALAAGRSESTIPSSGEIWADHIIEVDPATNAIVWVWRIWDHLLAPGDDPAAHPELIDPNAGALPQSDWTHSNAIDYNPDLDQIILSSRNLSEFFVIDHSTTALEAQGHTGGRSGHGGDLLYRWGNPANYGMPGPEQIFAQHNAHWIEAGLPGAGQLLIFDNGAAALRPYSTAVQVAAAPGPDGNYSFDPDVGFLPAEPAWRYLANPPESLFARIVSSAQRLPSGDTLLCDGPAGHFMQVTSAGETVWSYVVTDTKGGTGILTFRATRYEAGFIGLAGRTLTPQGPVRVELPAGASSKSQPAT
;
A
#
# COMPACT_ATOMS: atom_id res chain seq x y z
N MET A 1 -8.50 13.78 6.22
CA MET A 1 -8.79 13.29 7.59
C MET A 1 -10.01 14.01 8.15
N PRO A 2 -10.68 13.51 9.20
CA PRO A 2 -11.88 14.16 9.78
C PRO A 2 -11.65 15.60 10.26
N ASN A 3 -10.43 15.92 10.69
CA ASN A 3 -10.00 17.27 11.10
C ASN A 3 -9.80 18.24 9.92
N GLY A 4 -9.94 17.79 8.67
CA GLY A 4 -9.69 18.58 7.46
C GLY A 4 -8.24 18.60 6.98
N HIS A 5 -7.31 18.00 7.72
CA HIS A 5 -5.92 17.85 7.30
C HIS A 5 -5.76 16.76 6.22
N VAL A 6 -4.59 16.77 5.58
CA VAL A 6 -4.23 15.86 4.48
C VAL A 6 -2.95 15.11 4.85
N LEU A 7 -2.99 13.78 4.76
CA LEU A 7 -1.80 12.94 4.81
C LEU A 7 -1.20 12.80 3.42
N MET A 8 0.12 12.89 3.33
CA MET A 8 0.88 12.68 2.09
C MET A 8 2.07 11.80 2.35
N ILE A 9 2.35 10.91 1.40
CA ILE A 9 3.62 10.21 1.31
C ILE A 9 4.62 11.16 0.66
N ALA A 10 5.77 11.30 1.30
CA ALA A 10 6.93 11.97 0.77
C ALA A 10 8.16 11.09 0.99
N TRP A 11 9.31 11.48 0.46
CA TRP A 11 10.55 10.77 0.67
C TRP A 11 11.65 11.75 1.05
N GLU A 12 12.62 11.25 1.80
CA GLU A 12 13.82 11.98 2.14
C GLU A 12 15.05 11.27 1.59
N LYS A 13 16.07 12.07 1.27
CA LYS A 13 17.36 11.57 0.81
C LYS A 13 18.28 11.36 2.00
N ARG A 14 18.92 10.19 2.04
CA ARG A 14 19.99 9.81 2.95
C ARG A 14 21.26 9.51 2.15
N THR A 15 22.38 9.96 2.67
CA THR A 15 23.70 9.73 2.08
C THR A 15 24.16 8.30 2.33
N ALA A 16 25.11 7.83 1.52
CA ALA A 16 25.78 6.55 1.75
C ALA A 16 26.39 6.45 3.16
N ALA A 17 26.96 7.55 3.68
CA ALA A 17 27.53 7.57 5.02
C ALA A 17 26.46 7.39 6.11
N GLU A 18 25.31 8.05 5.99
CA GLU A 18 24.18 7.84 6.91
C GLU A 18 23.64 6.41 6.81
N ALA A 19 23.52 5.86 5.61
CA ALA A 19 23.04 4.49 5.40
C ALA A 19 23.99 3.44 6.01
N LEU A 20 25.30 3.59 5.80
CA LEU A 20 26.32 2.72 6.44
C LEU A 20 26.28 2.83 7.96
N ALA A 21 26.16 4.06 8.49
CA ALA A 21 26.05 4.29 9.93
C ALA A 21 24.79 3.67 10.53
N ALA A 22 23.68 3.65 9.77
CA ALA A 22 22.45 2.99 10.15
C ALA A 22 22.50 1.45 10.06
N GLY A 23 23.58 0.86 9.51
CA GLY A 23 23.75 -0.60 9.42
C GLY A 23 23.39 -1.21 8.07
N ARG A 24 23.15 -0.39 7.03
CA ARG A 24 22.94 -0.86 5.66
C ARG A 24 24.23 -1.43 5.08
N SER A 25 24.13 -2.55 4.38
CA SER A 25 25.26 -3.21 3.71
C SER A 25 25.79 -2.38 2.55
N GLU A 26 27.12 -2.22 2.47
CA GLU A 26 27.79 -1.43 1.41
C GLU A 26 27.41 -1.89 -0.01
N SER A 27 27.24 -3.19 -0.23
CA SER A 27 26.84 -3.77 -1.52
C SER A 27 25.44 -3.37 -1.99
N THR A 28 24.60 -2.86 -1.08
CA THR A 28 23.23 -2.42 -1.36
C THR A 28 23.13 -0.89 -1.51
N ILE A 29 24.26 -0.19 -1.48
CA ILE A 29 24.31 1.25 -1.73
C ILE A 29 24.50 1.48 -3.23
N PRO A 30 23.62 2.24 -3.90
CA PRO A 30 23.74 2.54 -5.32
C PRO A 30 24.96 3.41 -5.60
N SER A 31 25.43 3.40 -6.85
CA SER A 31 26.56 4.23 -7.29
C SER A 31 26.31 5.74 -7.20
N SER A 32 25.04 6.17 -7.10
CA SER A 32 24.66 7.55 -6.78
C SER A 32 25.09 7.96 -5.37
N GLY A 33 25.26 7.01 -4.45
CA GLY A 33 25.50 7.27 -3.03
C GLY A 33 24.28 7.83 -2.28
N GLU A 34 23.09 7.70 -2.86
CA GLU A 34 21.84 8.22 -2.32
C GLU A 34 20.85 7.09 -2.06
N ILE A 35 20.26 7.08 -0.86
CA ILE A 35 19.13 6.23 -0.50
C ILE A 35 17.93 7.14 -0.27
N TRP A 36 16.77 6.77 -0.80
CA TRP A 36 15.50 7.47 -0.61
C TRP A 36 14.62 6.60 0.30
N ALA A 37 14.29 7.14 1.46
CA ALA A 37 13.41 6.51 2.44
C ALA A 37 12.11 7.30 2.53
N ASP A 38 10.98 6.59 2.57
CA ASP A 38 9.67 7.25 2.66
C ASP A 38 9.38 7.76 4.07
N HIS A 39 8.58 8.80 4.11
CA HIS A 39 8.01 9.37 5.32
C HIS A 39 6.59 9.86 5.04
N ILE A 40 5.84 10.11 6.11
CA ILE A 40 4.47 10.61 6.06
C ILE A 40 4.47 12.02 6.64
N ILE A 41 3.78 12.94 5.96
CA ILE A 41 3.49 14.27 6.49
C ILE A 41 1.98 14.47 6.61
N GLU A 42 1.56 15.05 7.72
CA GLU A 42 0.22 15.64 7.86
C GLU A 42 0.31 17.14 7.63
N VAL A 43 -0.51 17.64 6.70
CA VAL A 43 -0.56 19.06 6.35
C VAL A 43 -1.91 19.65 6.70
N ASP A 44 -1.89 20.78 7.39
CA ASP A 44 -3.05 21.65 7.53
C ASP A 44 -3.17 22.54 6.28
N PRO A 45 -4.18 22.30 5.41
CA PRO A 45 -4.35 23.08 4.20
C PRO A 45 -4.78 24.53 4.45
N ALA A 46 -5.26 24.88 5.66
CA ALA A 46 -5.62 26.26 5.99
C ALA A 46 -4.38 27.13 6.21
N THR A 47 -3.30 26.55 6.73
CA THR A 47 -2.05 27.27 7.07
C THR A 47 -0.87 26.89 6.18
N ASN A 48 -0.99 25.83 5.38
CA ASN A 48 0.11 25.18 4.66
C ASN A 48 1.24 24.67 5.57
N ALA A 49 0.94 24.45 6.86
CA ALA A 49 1.90 23.94 7.81
C ALA A 49 1.94 22.41 7.79
N ILE A 50 3.14 21.84 7.87
CA ILE A 50 3.34 20.44 8.24
C ILE A 50 3.19 20.37 9.76
N VAL A 51 2.17 19.65 10.24
CA VAL A 51 1.79 19.60 11.66
C VAL A 51 2.22 18.31 12.35
N TRP A 52 2.50 17.26 11.57
CA TRP A 52 2.98 15.98 12.05
C TRP A 52 3.85 15.31 10.97
N VAL A 53 4.89 14.59 11.40
CA VAL A 53 5.79 13.84 10.52
C VAL A 53 6.19 12.53 11.18
N TRP A 54 6.16 11.45 10.40
CA TRP A 54 6.72 10.15 10.76
C TRP A 54 7.66 9.66 9.67
N ARG A 55 8.83 9.12 10.04
CA ARG A 55 9.87 8.72 9.08
C ARG A 55 10.28 7.28 9.32
N ILE A 56 10.37 6.49 8.26
CA ILE A 56 10.96 5.14 8.31
C ILE A 56 12.36 5.18 8.97
N TRP A 57 13.11 6.25 8.71
CA TRP A 57 14.48 6.41 9.19
C TRP A 57 14.60 6.55 10.71
N ASP A 58 13.54 6.97 11.40
CA ASP A 58 13.52 7.13 12.86
C ASP A 58 13.25 5.77 13.57
N HIS A 59 12.79 4.75 12.82
CA HIS A 59 12.36 3.43 13.33
C HIS A 59 13.18 2.29 12.72
N LEU A 60 14.49 2.50 12.56
CA LEU A 60 15.41 1.49 12.03
C LEU A 60 15.92 0.57 13.13
N LEU A 61 16.08 -0.70 12.79
CA LEU A 61 16.80 -1.67 13.61
C LEU A 61 18.26 -1.23 13.76
N ALA A 62 18.81 -1.31 14.98
CA ALA A 62 20.20 -0.94 15.19
C ALA A 62 21.17 -1.99 14.58
N PRO A 63 22.38 -1.59 14.14
CA PRO A 63 23.32 -2.51 13.53
C PRO A 63 23.69 -3.69 14.43
N GLY A 64 23.40 -4.91 13.96
CA GLY A 64 23.75 -6.16 14.64
C GLY A 64 22.66 -6.72 15.57
N ASP A 65 21.55 -5.99 15.75
CA ASP A 65 20.38 -6.51 16.47
C ASP A 65 19.64 -7.54 15.61
N ASP A 66 18.90 -8.43 16.28
CA ASP A 66 18.11 -9.47 15.64
C ASP A 66 16.75 -8.90 15.18
N PRO A 67 16.43 -8.88 13.87
CA PRO A 67 15.14 -8.40 13.39
C PRO A 67 13.95 -9.17 14.01
N ALA A 68 14.13 -10.44 14.35
CA ALA A 68 13.09 -11.26 14.97
C ALA A 68 12.72 -10.80 16.40
N ALA A 69 13.66 -10.16 17.09
CA ALA A 69 13.46 -9.61 18.43
C ALA A 69 12.83 -8.21 18.42
N HIS A 70 12.81 -7.55 17.26
CA HIS A 70 12.37 -6.17 17.07
C HIS A 70 11.44 -6.05 15.84
N PRO A 71 10.31 -6.78 15.81
CA PRO A 71 9.37 -6.73 14.68
C PRO A 71 8.77 -5.32 14.45
N GLU A 72 8.81 -4.47 15.47
CA GLU A 72 8.38 -3.07 15.47
C GLU A 72 9.35 -2.12 14.73
N LEU A 73 10.57 -2.57 14.42
CA LEU A 73 11.60 -1.81 13.72
C LEU A 73 11.86 -2.34 12.31
N ILE A 74 12.44 -1.51 11.46
CA ILE A 74 12.74 -1.83 10.06
C ILE A 74 14.24 -2.13 9.93
N ASP A 75 14.59 -3.35 9.53
CA ASP A 75 15.98 -3.66 9.16
C ASP A 75 16.38 -2.82 7.93
N PRO A 76 17.44 -1.99 8.00
CA PRO A 76 17.92 -1.17 6.88
C PRO A 76 18.36 -2.00 5.65
N ASN A 77 18.52 -3.32 5.80
CA ASN A 77 18.83 -4.28 4.76
C ASN A 77 17.59 -5.04 4.22
N ALA A 78 16.41 -4.87 4.82
CA ALA A 78 15.18 -5.47 4.31
C ALA A 78 14.88 -4.97 2.89
N GLY A 79 14.66 -5.90 1.96
CA GLY A 79 14.45 -5.60 0.54
C GLY A 79 15.55 -4.75 -0.13
N ALA A 80 16.73 -4.62 0.49
CA ALA A 80 17.75 -3.66 0.04
C ALA A 80 18.46 -4.16 -1.23
N LEU A 81 18.37 -3.35 -2.28
CA LEU A 81 19.08 -3.51 -3.54
C LEU A 81 19.92 -2.24 -3.80
N PRO A 82 20.94 -2.28 -4.68
CA PRO A 82 21.74 -1.12 -5.06
C PRO A 82 20.95 -0.15 -5.95
N GLN A 83 19.84 0.36 -5.43
CA GLN A 83 18.93 1.33 -6.03
C GLN A 83 18.63 2.42 -5.01
N SER A 84 18.43 3.66 -5.48
CA SER A 84 18.14 4.78 -4.57
C SER A 84 16.79 4.61 -3.88
N ASP A 85 15.77 4.20 -4.64
CA ASP A 85 14.41 4.03 -4.14
C ASP A 85 14.27 2.76 -3.29
N TRP A 86 14.33 2.91 -1.97
CA TRP A 86 14.40 1.76 -1.07
C TRP A 86 13.03 1.17 -0.78
N THR A 87 12.13 1.92 -0.14
CA THR A 87 10.86 1.39 0.37
C THR A 87 9.69 1.53 -0.62
N HIS A 88 9.72 2.52 -1.50
CA HIS A 88 8.71 2.77 -2.54
C HIS A 88 7.27 2.66 -2.01
N SER A 89 6.90 3.59 -1.13
CA SER A 89 5.56 3.62 -0.54
C SER A 89 4.55 4.15 -1.54
N ASN A 90 3.42 3.46 -1.72
CA ASN A 90 2.49 3.75 -2.83
C ASN A 90 1.01 3.93 -2.42
N ALA A 91 0.70 3.67 -1.15
CA ALA A 91 -0.63 3.89 -0.61
C ALA A 91 -0.54 4.24 0.88
N ILE A 92 -1.41 5.17 1.28
CA ILE A 92 -1.63 5.59 2.65
C ILE A 92 -3.13 5.61 2.90
N ASP A 93 -3.53 5.15 4.07
CA ASP A 93 -4.91 5.22 4.53
C ASP A 93 -4.97 5.56 6.02
N TYR A 94 -6.05 6.17 6.47
CA TYR A 94 -6.24 6.60 7.86
C TYR A 94 -7.52 6.02 8.44
N ASN A 95 -7.40 5.33 9.56
CA ASN A 95 -8.53 4.82 10.31
C ASN A 95 -8.88 5.79 11.45
N PRO A 96 -10.00 6.55 11.36
CA PRO A 96 -10.35 7.54 12.37
C PRO A 96 -10.83 6.94 13.70
N ASP A 97 -11.31 5.70 13.70
CA ASP A 97 -11.78 5.04 14.92
C ASP A 97 -10.60 4.57 15.77
N LEU A 98 -9.53 4.10 15.12
CA LEU A 98 -8.30 3.65 15.76
C LEU A 98 -7.27 4.78 15.97
N ASP A 99 -7.37 5.86 15.19
CA ASP A 99 -6.32 6.89 15.05
C ASP A 99 -4.99 6.28 14.60
N GLN A 100 -5.06 5.45 13.55
CA GLN A 100 -3.93 4.71 13.00
C GLN A 100 -3.80 4.95 11.50
N ILE A 101 -2.57 4.82 11.00
CA ILE A 101 -2.26 4.94 9.57
C ILE A 101 -1.77 3.61 9.04
N ILE A 102 -2.19 3.26 7.82
CA ILE A 102 -1.55 2.21 7.03
C ILE A 102 -0.64 2.84 5.99
N LEU A 103 0.53 2.24 5.81
CA LEU A 103 1.48 2.56 4.75
C LEU A 103 1.82 1.29 3.96
N SER A 104 1.58 1.31 2.65
CA SER A 104 1.97 0.24 1.73
C SER A 104 3.39 0.47 1.22
N SER A 105 4.29 -0.50 1.39
CA SER A 105 5.64 -0.49 0.82
C SER A 105 5.77 -1.54 -0.28
N ARG A 106 5.98 -1.07 -1.52
CA ARG A 106 6.10 -1.96 -2.69
C ARG A 106 7.35 -2.82 -2.59
N ASN A 107 8.50 -2.21 -2.30
CA ASN A 107 9.78 -2.89 -2.40
C ASN A 107 10.06 -3.83 -1.22
N LEU A 108 9.37 -3.63 -0.10
CA LEU A 108 9.40 -4.55 1.03
C LEU A 108 8.34 -5.66 0.89
N SER A 109 7.41 -5.56 -0.07
CA SER A 109 6.28 -6.50 -0.20
C SER A 109 5.45 -6.58 1.09
N GLU A 110 5.26 -5.44 1.75
CA GLU A 110 4.58 -5.35 3.04
C GLU A 110 3.65 -4.14 3.08
N PHE A 111 2.77 -4.14 4.09
CA PHE A 111 2.22 -2.89 4.61
C PHE A 111 2.48 -2.81 6.12
N PHE A 112 2.46 -1.59 6.64
CA PHE A 112 2.68 -1.27 8.03
C PHE A 112 1.46 -0.57 8.63
N VAL A 113 1.26 -0.71 9.93
CA VAL A 113 0.32 0.10 10.73
C VAL A 113 1.11 0.89 11.76
N ILE A 114 0.82 2.18 11.88
CA ILE A 114 1.53 3.13 12.77
C ILE A 114 0.51 3.90 13.61
N ASP A 115 0.86 4.23 14.85
CA ASP A 115 0.05 5.05 15.75
C ASP A 115 0.11 6.54 15.35
N HIS A 116 -1.02 7.08 14.88
CA HIS A 116 -1.13 8.50 14.53
C HIS A 116 -1.56 9.37 15.72
N SER A 117 -2.03 8.77 16.82
CA SER A 117 -2.39 9.52 18.03
C SER A 117 -1.20 10.15 18.76
N THR A 118 0.02 9.88 18.27
CA THR A 118 1.27 10.47 18.69
C THR A 118 1.32 11.98 18.42
N THR A 119 1.96 12.72 19.32
CA THR A 119 2.47 14.05 18.99
C THR A 119 3.60 13.96 17.95
N ALA A 120 3.92 15.07 17.28
CA ALA A 120 5.02 15.11 16.32
C ALA A 120 6.39 14.73 16.91
N LEU A 121 6.57 14.80 18.24
CA LEU A 121 7.78 14.34 18.92
C LEU A 121 7.73 12.84 19.22
N GLU A 122 6.60 12.32 19.71
CA GLU A 122 6.42 10.89 19.98
C GLU A 122 6.52 10.06 18.69
N ALA A 123 6.06 10.61 17.56
CA ALA A 123 6.17 9.98 16.24
C ALA A 123 7.62 9.76 15.76
N GLN A 124 8.61 10.37 16.41
CA GLN A 124 10.05 10.16 16.12
C GLN A 124 10.70 9.16 17.08
N GLY A 125 9.98 8.70 18.11
CA GLY A 125 10.53 7.86 19.17
C GLY A 125 9.78 6.55 19.33
N HIS A 126 10.18 5.78 20.33
CA HIS A 126 9.73 4.40 20.59
C HIS A 126 8.65 4.32 21.70
N THR A 127 8.17 5.47 22.19
CA THR A 127 7.21 5.54 23.30
C THR A 127 6.24 6.70 23.11
N GLY A 128 5.02 6.55 23.61
CA GLY A 128 3.96 7.55 23.52
C GLY A 128 2.84 7.13 22.57
N GLY A 129 1.92 8.04 22.30
CA GLY A 129 0.67 7.69 21.62
C GLY A 129 -0.24 6.81 22.48
N ARG A 130 -1.42 6.46 21.96
CA ARG A 130 -2.40 5.59 22.63
C ARG A 130 -1.92 4.15 22.73
N SER A 131 -1.16 3.70 21.74
CA SER A 131 -0.59 2.35 21.71
C SER A 131 0.64 2.22 22.61
N GLY A 132 1.28 3.33 23.00
CA GLY A 132 2.46 3.35 23.88
C GLY A 132 3.79 3.09 23.16
N HIS A 133 3.77 2.94 21.84
CA HIS A 133 4.91 2.58 20.99
C HIS A 133 5.55 3.77 20.25
N GLY A 134 5.08 5.00 20.50
CA GLY A 134 5.53 6.15 19.71
C GLY A 134 5.27 5.92 18.23
N GLY A 135 6.27 6.17 17.38
CA GLY A 135 6.19 5.91 15.94
C GLY A 135 6.58 4.49 15.52
N ASP A 136 6.95 3.59 16.42
CA ASP A 136 7.31 2.22 16.02
C ASP A 136 6.12 1.49 15.36
N LEU A 137 6.41 0.50 14.53
CA LEU A 137 5.36 -0.23 13.81
C LEU A 137 4.49 -1.01 14.81
N LEU A 138 3.19 -0.75 14.79
CA LEU A 138 2.22 -1.53 15.57
C LEU A 138 1.96 -2.90 14.94
N TYR A 139 2.07 -2.96 13.62
CA TYR A 139 1.80 -4.16 12.83
C TYR A 139 2.49 -4.09 11.48
N ARG A 140 2.85 -5.26 10.96
CA ARG A 140 3.35 -5.43 9.60
C ARG A 140 2.92 -6.78 9.04
N TRP A 141 2.68 -6.84 7.73
CA TRP A 141 2.27 -8.08 7.08
C TRP A 141 2.64 -8.10 5.60
N GLY A 142 3.02 -9.28 5.12
CA GLY A 142 3.32 -9.53 3.71
C GLY A 142 4.58 -10.39 3.53
N ASN A 143 5.72 -9.94 4.05
CA ASN A 143 6.99 -10.64 3.92
C ASN A 143 7.65 -10.86 5.30
N PRO A 144 7.39 -11.99 5.98
CA PRO A 144 7.93 -12.25 7.33
C PRO A 144 9.47 -12.30 7.37
N ALA A 145 10.12 -12.64 6.27
CA ALA A 145 11.58 -12.72 6.21
C ALA A 145 12.29 -11.37 6.41
N ASN A 146 11.61 -10.25 6.13
CA ASN A 146 12.17 -8.91 6.33
C ASN A 146 12.37 -8.53 7.81
N TYR A 147 11.80 -9.29 8.74
CA TYR A 147 11.98 -9.10 10.17
C TYR A 147 12.25 -10.43 10.88
N GLY A 148 12.92 -11.35 10.19
CA GLY A 148 13.42 -12.60 10.79
C GLY A 148 12.36 -13.63 11.16
N MET A 149 11.09 -13.43 10.81
CA MET A 149 10.02 -14.39 11.10
C MET A 149 9.95 -15.51 10.05
N PRO A 150 9.53 -16.73 10.45
CA PRO A 150 9.32 -17.82 9.52
C PRO A 150 8.03 -17.61 8.70
N GLY A 151 7.97 -18.25 7.53
CA GLY A 151 6.77 -18.27 6.70
C GLY A 151 7.03 -17.79 5.27
N PRO A 152 6.09 -18.05 4.35
CA PRO A 152 6.21 -17.58 2.97
C PRO A 152 5.87 -16.09 2.85
N GLU A 153 6.47 -15.44 1.85
CA GLU A 153 6.00 -14.14 1.37
C GLU A 153 4.58 -14.30 0.78
N GLN A 154 3.64 -13.50 1.30
CA GLN A 154 2.20 -13.59 1.03
C GLN A 154 1.73 -12.69 -0.11
N ILE A 155 2.36 -11.52 -0.25
CA ILE A 155 2.08 -10.49 -1.26
C ILE A 155 3.39 -10.00 -1.86
N PHE A 156 3.36 -9.51 -3.09
CA PHE A 156 4.56 -9.18 -3.86
C PHE A 156 4.36 -7.86 -4.59
N ALA A 157 5.22 -6.88 -4.32
CA ALA A 157 5.19 -5.57 -4.99
C ALA A 157 3.80 -4.90 -5.00
N GLN A 158 3.04 -5.12 -3.93
CA GLN A 158 1.63 -4.77 -3.77
C GLN A 158 1.36 -3.27 -3.85
N HIS A 159 0.11 -2.92 -4.16
CA HIS A 159 -0.40 -1.55 -4.15
C HIS A 159 -1.74 -1.47 -3.42
N ASN A 160 -2.06 -0.24 -2.99
CA ASN A 160 -3.39 0.11 -2.49
C ASN A 160 -3.83 -0.73 -1.27
N ALA A 161 -2.93 -0.99 -0.32
CA ALA A 161 -3.36 -1.41 1.01
C ALA A 161 -4.19 -0.30 1.68
N HIS A 162 -5.36 -0.65 2.20
CA HIS A 162 -6.29 0.24 2.90
C HIS A 162 -7.26 -0.57 3.77
N TRP A 163 -7.90 0.09 4.73
CA TRP A 163 -9.02 -0.53 5.45
C TRP A 163 -10.26 -0.55 4.57
N ILE A 164 -11.02 -1.65 4.65
CA ILE A 164 -12.37 -1.71 4.09
C ILE A 164 -13.26 -0.80 4.94
N GLU A 165 -13.89 0.18 4.29
CA GLU A 165 -14.69 1.21 4.94
C GLU A 165 -15.89 0.64 5.73
N ALA A 166 -16.29 1.37 6.77
CA ALA A 166 -17.47 1.04 7.58
C ALA A 166 -18.73 0.90 6.70
N GLY A 167 -19.55 -0.12 7.01
CA GLY A 167 -20.77 -0.42 6.26
C GLY A 167 -20.57 -1.29 5.01
N LEU A 168 -19.33 -1.63 4.66
CA LEU A 168 -19.03 -2.59 3.59
C LEU A 168 -18.77 -4.00 4.14
N PRO A 169 -19.02 -5.07 3.35
CA PRO A 169 -18.64 -6.42 3.75
C PRO A 169 -17.14 -6.55 3.99
N GLY A 170 -16.75 -6.97 5.20
CA GLY A 170 -15.36 -7.03 5.63
C GLY A 170 -14.83 -5.73 6.25
N ALA A 171 -15.70 -4.76 6.57
CA ALA A 171 -15.33 -3.51 7.24
C ALA A 171 -14.34 -3.72 8.40
N GLY A 172 -13.32 -2.85 8.46
CA GLY A 172 -12.24 -2.92 9.45
C GLY A 172 -11.14 -3.95 9.14
N GLN A 173 -11.35 -4.87 8.21
CA GLN A 173 -10.28 -5.67 7.61
C GLN A 173 -9.58 -4.89 6.51
N LEU A 174 -8.48 -5.44 6.00
CA LEU A 174 -7.65 -4.78 5.00
C LEU A 174 -7.90 -5.38 3.62
N LEU A 175 -7.83 -4.53 2.59
CA LEU A 175 -7.90 -4.95 1.20
C LEU A 175 -6.68 -4.41 0.45
N ILE A 176 -6.06 -5.28 -0.34
CA ILE A 176 -4.81 -4.99 -1.04
C ILE A 176 -4.93 -5.51 -2.48
N PHE A 177 -4.39 -4.74 -3.44
CA PHE A 177 -4.11 -5.26 -4.77
C PHE A 177 -2.66 -5.77 -4.79
N ASP A 178 -2.52 -7.07 -4.96
CA ASP A 178 -1.24 -7.75 -4.86
C ASP A 178 -0.71 -8.05 -6.27
N ASN A 179 0.16 -7.16 -6.76
CA ASN A 179 0.62 -7.10 -8.15
C ASN A 179 1.32 -8.39 -8.61
N GLY A 180 2.01 -9.10 -7.70
CA GLY A 180 2.87 -10.20 -8.07
C GLY A 180 4.29 -9.75 -8.42
N ALA A 181 5.11 -10.72 -8.80
CA ALA A 181 6.51 -10.50 -9.19
C ALA A 181 6.80 -11.30 -10.45
N ALA A 182 7.33 -10.66 -11.49
CA ALA A 182 7.47 -11.30 -12.81
C ALA A 182 8.30 -12.60 -12.80
N ALA A 183 9.31 -12.68 -11.93
CA ALA A 183 10.17 -13.86 -11.83
C ALA A 183 9.64 -14.96 -10.89
N LEU A 184 8.78 -14.62 -9.93
CA LEU A 184 8.35 -15.55 -8.87
C LEU A 184 6.87 -15.92 -9.00
N ARG A 185 6.03 -14.91 -9.29
CA ARG A 185 4.58 -15.01 -9.35
C ARG A 185 4.03 -14.02 -10.41
N PRO A 186 4.09 -14.37 -11.71
CA PRO A 186 3.74 -13.47 -12.82
C PRO A 186 2.23 -13.34 -13.04
N TYR A 187 1.50 -13.12 -11.96
CA TYR A 187 0.07 -12.85 -11.94
C TYR A 187 -0.28 -12.04 -10.69
N SER A 188 -1.33 -11.23 -10.79
CA SER A 188 -1.83 -10.42 -9.69
C SER A 188 -2.98 -11.12 -8.98
N THR A 189 -3.18 -10.76 -7.72
CA THR A 189 -4.33 -11.17 -6.90
C THR A 189 -4.91 -9.95 -6.20
N ALA A 190 -6.12 -10.08 -5.65
CA ALA A 190 -6.59 -9.16 -4.61
C ALA A 190 -6.71 -9.96 -3.33
N VAL A 191 -6.19 -9.44 -2.22
CA VAL A 191 -6.17 -10.14 -0.94
C VAL A 191 -6.88 -9.32 0.12
N GLN A 192 -7.65 -10.01 0.96
CA GLN A 192 -8.25 -9.46 2.16
C GLN A 192 -7.55 -10.04 3.38
N VAL A 193 -7.11 -9.18 4.29
CA VAL A 193 -6.38 -9.58 5.50
C VAL A 193 -7.21 -9.24 6.73
N ALA A 194 -7.55 -10.25 7.51
CA ALA A 194 -8.30 -10.11 8.75
C ALA A 194 -7.35 -9.81 9.92
N ALA A 195 -6.70 -8.65 9.87
CA ALA A 195 -5.89 -8.12 10.97
C ALA A 195 -6.72 -7.11 11.76
N ALA A 196 -6.90 -7.36 13.06
CA ALA A 196 -7.63 -6.45 13.95
C ALA A 196 -6.81 -6.25 15.24
N PRO A 197 -6.67 -4.99 15.71
CA PRO A 197 -6.03 -4.75 16.99
C PRO A 197 -6.92 -5.17 18.17
N GLY A 198 -6.29 -5.33 19.33
CA GLY A 198 -6.97 -5.45 20.62
C GLY A 198 -7.62 -4.13 21.05
N PRO A 199 -8.29 -4.12 22.22
CA PRO A 199 -8.98 -2.94 22.74
C PRO A 199 -8.07 -1.73 23.04
N ASP A 200 -6.77 -1.96 23.17
CA ASP A 200 -5.72 -0.95 23.39
C ASP A 200 -5.14 -0.42 22.08
N GLY A 201 -5.63 -0.88 20.91
CA GLY A 201 -5.11 -0.49 19.60
C GLY A 201 -3.87 -1.28 19.17
N ASN A 202 -3.37 -2.22 19.97
CA ASN A 202 -2.17 -3.00 19.65
C ASN A 202 -2.51 -4.32 18.95
N TYR A 203 -1.58 -4.80 18.12
CA TYR A 203 -1.73 -6.06 17.41
C TYR A 203 -0.97 -7.17 18.12
N SER A 204 -1.57 -8.35 18.21
CA SER A 204 -0.91 -9.50 18.83
C SER A 204 0.24 -10.00 17.95
N PHE A 205 1.40 -10.17 18.57
CA PHE A 205 2.60 -10.75 17.99
C PHE A 205 2.94 -12.04 18.71
N ASP A 206 3.24 -13.10 17.96
CA ASP A 206 3.74 -14.37 18.47
C ASP A 206 5.23 -14.50 18.10
N PRO A 207 6.16 -14.71 19.04
CA PRO A 207 7.59 -14.77 18.72
C PRO A 207 8.00 -16.01 17.89
N ASP A 208 7.16 -17.05 17.84
CA ASP A 208 7.44 -18.26 17.07
C ASP A 208 6.80 -18.22 15.66
N VAL A 209 5.79 -17.37 15.46
CA VAL A 209 4.97 -17.33 14.23
C VAL A 209 4.98 -15.96 13.53
N GLY A 210 5.18 -14.88 14.27
CA GLY A 210 5.07 -13.51 13.81
C GLY A 210 3.66 -12.93 13.96
N PHE A 211 3.37 -11.90 13.16
CA PHE A 211 2.05 -11.29 13.09
C PHE A 211 1.05 -12.17 12.32
N LEU A 212 -0.17 -12.31 12.86
CA LEU A 212 -1.27 -13.02 12.22
C LEU A 212 -2.16 -12.08 11.38
N PRO A 213 -2.92 -12.60 10.40
CA PRO A 213 -3.09 -14.02 10.05
C PRO A 213 -1.95 -14.56 9.17
N ALA A 214 -1.67 -15.86 9.25
CA ALA A 214 -0.63 -16.50 8.42
C ALA A 214 -1.00 -16.55 6.92
N GLU A 215 -2.29 -16.52 6.59
CA GLU A 215 -2.83 -16.55 5.23
C GLU A 215 -3.97 -15.51 5.10
N PRO A 216 -4.24 -14.98 3.90
CA PRO A 216 -5.33 -14.03 3.71
C PRO A 216 -6.69 -14.67 3.97
N ALA A 217 -7.62 -13.89 4.52
CA ALA A 217 -9.00 -14.32 4.76
C ALA A 217 -9.79 -14.55 3.45
N TRP A 218 -9.40 -13.85 2.38
CA TRP A 218 -9.90 -14.06 1.04
C TRP A 218 -8.85 -13.68 0.01
N ARG A 219 -8.84 -14.39 -1.12
CA ARG A 219 -7.97 -14.10 -2.27
C ARG A 219 -8.77 -14.27 -3.56
N TYR A 220 -8.81 -13.24 -4.39
CA TYR A 220 -9.17 -13.38 -5.79
C TYR A 220 -7.96 -13.80 -6.60
N LEU A 221 -8.14 -14.86 -7.39
CA LEU A 221 -7.17 -15.32 -8.39
C LEU A 221 -7.92 -15.45 -9.71
N ALA A 222 -7.42 -14.79 -10.76
CA ALA A 222 -7.99 -14.92 -12.09
C ALA A 222 -7.86 -16.37 -12.60
N ASN A 223 -8.76 -16.79 -13.48
CA ASN A 223 -8.72 -18.10 -14.11
C ASN A 223 -8.78 -17.96 -15.64
N PRO A 224 -7.67 -18.22 -16.36
CA PRO A 224 -6.38 -18.65 -15.83
C PRO A 224 -5.61 -17.48 -15.14
N PRO A 225 -4.68 -17.74 -14.19
CA PRO A 225 -4.01 -16.68 -13.41
C PRO A 225 -3.37 -15.58 -14.25
N GLU A 226 -2.74 -15.95 -15.37
CA GLU A 226 -2.07 -15.03 -16.28
C GLU A 226 -3.00 -14.05 -17.00
N SER A 227 -4.33 -14.23 -16.91
CA SER A 227 -5.29 -13.28 -17.48
C SER A 227 -5.34 -11.96 -16.69
N LEU A 228 -4.67 -11.89 -15.53
CA LEU A 228 -4.48 -10.66 -14.77
C LEU A 228 -3.04 -10.59 -14.27
N PHE A 229 -2.23 -9.71 -14.86
CA PHE A 229 -0.90 -9.40 -14.35
C PHE A 229 -0.54 -7.93 -14.53
N ALA A 230 -0.84 -7.14 -13.50
CA ALA A 230 -0.51 -5.72 -13.43
C ALA A 230 0.77 -5.51 -12.62
N ARG A 231 1.92 -5.37 -13.28
CA ARG A 231 3.24 -5.26 -12.63
C ARG A 231 3.47 -4.00 -11.78
N ILE A 232 2.66 -2.97 -11.99
CA ILE A 232 2.77 -1.66 -11.36
C ILE A 232 1.37 -1.07 -11.16
N VAL A 233 1.27 -0.05 -10.30
CA VAL A 233 0.03 0.68 -9.99
C VAL A 233 -1.10 -0.29 -9.63
N SER A 234 -2.36 0.03 -9.91
CA SER A 234 -3.53 -0.84 -9.68
C SER A 234 -4.17 -0.66 -8.30
N SER A 235 -5.38 -1.20 -8.18
CA SER A 235 -6.21 -1.03 -6.99
C SER A 235 -7.28 -2.11 -6.87
N ALA A 236 -7.74 -2.31 -5.64
CA ALA A 236 -8.89 -3.12 -5.30
C ALA A 236 -9.81 -2.29 -4.40
N GLN A 237 -11.12 -2.37 -4.60
CA GLN A 237 -12.10 -1.66 -3.76
C GLN A 237 -13.28 -2.58 -3.48
N ARG A 238 -13.63 -2.76 -2.19
CA ARG A 238 -14.85 -3.46 -1.81
C ARG A 238 -16.07 -2.60 -2.14
N LEU A 239 -17.12 -3.20 -2.69
CA LEU A 239 -18.38 -2.53 -3.02
C LEU A 239 -19.49 -2.92 -2.02
N PRO A 240 -20.58 -2.13 -1.91
CA PRO A 240 -21.72 -2.46 -1.05
C PRO A 240 -22.42 -3.78 -1.40
N SER A 241 -22.34 -4.23 -2.66
CA SER A 241 -22.86 -5.55 -3.06
C SER A 241 -22.08 -6.72 -2.44
N GLY A 242 -20.90 -6.47 -1.88
CA GLY A 242 -19.94 -7.48 -1.47
C GLY A 242 -18.98 -7.91 -2.58
N ASP A 243 -19.17 -7.43 -3.81
CA ASP A 243 -18.21 -7.61 -4.89
C ASP A 243 -16.97 -6.72 -4.69
N THR A 244 -15.90 -7.03 -5.40
CA THR A 244 -14.67 -6.24 -5.42
C THR A 244 -14.47 -5.65 -6.81
N LEU A 245 -14.29 -4.33 -6.90
CA LEU A 245 -13.80 -3.67 -8.09
C LEU A 245 -12.27 -3.79 -8.13
N LEU A 246 -11.73 -4.29 -9.22
CA LEU A 246 -10.31 -4.39 -9.52
C LEU A 246 -9.96 -3.44 -10.66
N CYS A 247 -8.78 -2.86 -10.60
CA CYS A 247 -8.20 -2.06 -11.67
C CYS A 247 -6.85 -2.65 -12.05
N ASP A 248 -6.76 -3.31 -13.20
CA ASP A 248 -5.49 -3.55 -13.89
C ASP A 248 -5.04 -2.22 -14.52
N GLY A 249 -4.18 -1.53 -13.79
CA GLY A 249 -3.76 -0.18 -14.15
C GLY A 249 -2.98 -0.09 -15.46
N PRO A 250 -1.94 -0.92 -15.71
CA PRO A 250 -1.22 -0.93 -16.98
C PRO A 250 -2.12 -1.18 -18.20
N ALA A 251 -3.14 -2.04 -18.07
CA ALA A 251 -4.07 -2.30 -19.16
C ALA A 251 -5.16 -1.23 -19.31
N GLY A 252 -5.39 -0.41 -18.29
CA GLY A 252 -6.58 0.44 -18.20
C GLY A 252 -7.86 -0.39 -18.14
N HIS A 253 -7.81 -1.55 -17.49
CA HIS A 253 -8.91 -2.53 -17.45
C HIS A 253 -9.48 -2.63 -16.04
N PHE A 254 -10.79 -2.43 -15.92
CA PHE A 254 -11.52 -2.52 -14.68
C PHE A 254 -12.43 -3.74 -14.69
N MET A 255 -12.53 -4.44 -13.57
CA MET A 255 -13.37 -5.63 -13.42
C MET A 255 -14.10 -5.60 -12.08
N GLN A 256 -15.39 -5.91 -12.07
CA GLN A 256 -16.10 -6.22 -10.83
C GLN A 256 -16.17 -7.74 -10.70
N VAL A 257 -15.63 -8.26 -9.60
CA VAL A 257 -15.58 -9.70 -9.31
C VAL A 257 -16.39 -10.01 -8.07
N THR A 258 -17.17 -11.08 -8.11
CA THR A 258 -17.92 -11.55 -6.94
C THR A 258 -16.98 -12.13 -5.89
N SER A 259 -17.49 -12.36 -4.67
CA SER A 259 -16.74 -13.07 -3.62
C SER A 259 -16.34 -14.49 -4.02
N ALA A 260 -17.07 -15.11 -4.96
CA ALA A 260 -16.75 -16.41 -5.55
C ALA A 260 -15.73 -16.33 -6.71
N GLY A 261 -15.31 -15.12 -7.11
CA GLY A 261 -14.33 -14.89 -8.18
C GLY A 261 -14.91 -14.80 -9.59
N GLU A 262 -16.22 -14.64 -9.74
CA GLU A 262 -16.85 -14.47 -11.05
C GLU A 262 -16.83 -13.01 -11.49
N THR A 263 -16.37 -12.73 -12.71
CA THR A 263 -16.42 -11.38 -13.28
C THR A 263 -17.83 -11.06 -13.75
N VAL A 264 -18.47 -10.09 -13.10
CA VAL A 264 -19.86 -9.65 -13.41
C VAL A 264 -19.93 -8.34 -14.18
N TRP A 265 -18.82 -7.60 -14.22
CA TRP A 265 -18.68 -6.40 -15.04
C TRP A 265 -17.23 -6.20 -15.45
N SER A 266 -17.02 -5.62 -16.62
CA SER A 266 -15.70 -5.36 -17.19
C SER A 266 -15.72 -4.11 -18.04
N TYR A 267 -14.65 -3.32 -17.99
CA TYR A 267 -14.53 -2.08 -18.74
C TYR A 267 -13.08 -1.79 -19.10
N VAL A 268 -12.81 -1.43 -20.36
CA VAL A 268 -11.47 -1.08 -20.82
C VAL A 268 -11.45 0.38 -21.26
N VAL A 269 -10.52 1.15 -20.70
CA VAL A 269 -10.24 2.53 -21.12
C VAL A 269 -9.58 2.49 -22.49
N THR A 270 -10.10 3.30 -23.42
CA THR A 270 -9.50 3.45 -24.75
C THR A 270 -9.11 4.89 -25.02
N ASP A 271 -8.23 5.11 -26.01
CA ASP A 271 -8.09 6.43 -26.61
C ASP A 271 -9.28 6.77 -27.53
N THR A 272 -9.28 7.97 -28.11
CA THR A 272 -10.33 8.43 -29.05
C THR A 272 -10.40 7.60 -30.34
N LYS A 273 -9.33 6.87 -30.70
CA LYS A 273 -9.21 5.98 -31.87
C LYS A 273 -9.51 4.51 -31.53
N GLY A 274 -9.76 4.18 -30.27
CA GLY A 274 -10.03 2.82 -29.80
C GLY A 274 -8.81 2.02 -29.36
N GLY A 275 -7.63 2.64 -29.24
CA GLY A 275 -6.43 1.99 -28.69
C GLY A 275 -6.58 1.70 -27.19
N THR A 276 -6.21 0.49 -26.75
CA THR A 276 -6.26 0.05 -25.34
C THR A 276 -4.89 0.20 -24.66
N GLY A 277 -4.76 -0.20 -23.39
CA GLY A 277 -3.50 -0.08 -22.65
C GLY A 277 -3.24 1.34 -22.16
N ILE A 278 -4.31 2.05 -21.79
CA ILE A 278 -4.22 3.39 -21.25
C ILE A 278 -3.91 3.28 -19.77
N LEU A 279 -2.66 3.58 -19.41
CA LEU A 279 -2.19 3.52 -18.02
C LEU A 279 -3.14 4.30 -17.10
N THR A 280 -3.76 3.57 -16.18
CA THR A 280 -4.63 4.11 -15.15
C THR A 280 -4.03 3.80 -13.80
N PHE A 281 -3.78 4.82 -12.98
CA PHE A 281 -3.10 4.62 -11.69
C PHE A 281 -3.97 3.80 -10.71
N ARG A 282 -5.23 4.20 -10.54
CA ARG A 282 -6.21 3.62 -9.62
C ARG A 282 -7.62 3.88 -10.17
N ALA A 283 -8.58 3.05 -9.81
CA ALA A 283 -9.99 3.29 -10.04
C ALA A 283 -10.79 3.17 -8.73
N THR A 284 -11.74 4.09 -8.54
CA THR A 284 -12.67 4.07 -7.42
C THR A 284 -14.07 4.29 -7.96
N ARG A 285 -14.99 3.39 -7.60
CA ARG A 285 -16.40 3.51 -7.91
C ARG A 285 -17.11 4.23 -6.77
N TYR A 286 -17.90 5.22 -7.16
CA TYR A 286 -18.86 5.89 -6.31
C TYR A 286 -20.26 5.41 -6.65
N GLU A 287 -21.02 4.96 -5.66
CA GLU A 287 -22.43 4.62 -5.87
C GLU A 287 -23.27 5.86 -6.16
N ALA A 288 -24.42 5.68 -6.78
CA ALA A 288 -25.31 6.79 -7.14
C ALA A 288 -25.75 7.66 -5.95
N GLY A 289 -25.75 7.09 -4.73
CA GLY A 289 -26.04 7.80 -3.48
C GLY A 289 -24.85 8.57 -2.87
N PHE A 290 -23.66 8.56 -3.50
CA PHE A 290 -22.50 9.27 -2.98
C PHE A 290 -22.78 10.77 -2.90
N ILE A 291 -22.57 11.37 -1.72
CA ILE A 291 -22.93 12.76 -1.45
C ILE A 291 -22.22 13.75 -2.38
N GLY A 292 -21.02 13.43 -2.85
CA GLY A 292 -20.30 14.25 -3.84
C GLY A 292 -20.99 14.35 -5.20
N LEU A 293 -21.97 13.48 -5.47
CA LEU A 293 -22.80 13.50 -6.68
C LEU A 293 -24.19 14.11 -6.44
N ALA A 294 -24.50 14.57 -5.22
CA ALA A 294 -25.80 15.14 -4.90
C ALA A 294 -26.13 16.35 -5.81
N GLY A 295 -27.34 16.36 -6.36
CA GLY A 295 -27.78 17.41 -7.30
C GLY A 295 -27.15 17.32 -8.69
N ARG A 296 -26.38 16.27 -9.01
CA ARG A 296 -25.84 16.02 -10.36
C ARG A 296 -26.71 15.04 -11.12
N THR A 297 -27.07 15.37 -12.37
CA THR A 297 -27.71 14.44 -13.29
C THR A 297 -26.64 13.55 -13.94
N LEU A 298 -26.71 12.25 -13.69
CA LEU A 298 -25.80 11.27 -14.27
C LEU A 298 -26.40 10.70 -15.57
N THR A 299 -26.05 11.29 -16.70
CA THR A 299 -26.46 10.79 -18.03
C THR A 299 -25.32 9.98 -18.63
N PRO A 300 -25.51 8.68 -18.94
CA PRO A 300 -24.48 7.88 -19.60
C PRO A 300 -24.01 8.54 -20.91
N GLN A 301 -22.71 8.79 -21.03
CA GLN A 301 -22.08 9.37 -22.23
C GLN A 301 -21.44 8.31 -23.13
N GLY A 302 -21.68 7.02 -22.85
CA GLY A 302 -20.97 5.90 -23.46
C GLY A 302 -19.60 5.67 -22.83
N PRO A 303 -18.71 4.91 -23.51
CA PRO A 303 -17.38 4.62 -23.01
C PRO A 303 -16.54 5.89 -22.86
N VAL A 304 -15.87 6.03 -21.71
CA VAL A 304 -14.75 6.93 -21.47
C VAL A 304 -13.66 6.69 -22.52
N ARG A 305 -13.31 7.76 -23.25
CA ARG A 305 -12.20 7.80 -24.21
C ARG A 305 -11.23 8.90 -23.82
N VAL A 306 -9.94 8.58 -23.75
CA VAL A 306 -8.88 9.51 -23.38
C VAL A 306 -8.26 10.13 -24.63
N GLU A 307 -8.10 11.44 -24.63
CA GLU A 307 -7.33 12.13 -25.68
C GLU A 307 -5.83 12.02 -25.35
N LEU A 308 -5.06 11.43 -26.26
CA LEU A 308 -3.62 11.30 -26.10
C LEU A 308 -2.89 12.54 -26.64
N PRO A 309 -1.84 13.05 -25.96
CA PRO A 309 -0.99 14.11 -26.50
C PRO A 309 -0.43 13.74 -27.88
N ALA A 310 -0.25 14.74 -28.75
CA ALA A 310 0.32 14.53 -30.08
C ALA A 310 1.70 13.83 -29.98
N GLY A 311 1.83 12.67 -30.61
CA GLY A 311 3.05 11.85 -30.60
C GLY A 311 3.12 10.77 -29.50
N ALA A 312 2.17 10.74 -28.57
CA ALA A 312 2.01 9.63 -27.64
C ALA A 312 1.24 8.49 -28.33
N SER A 313 1.82 7.28 -28.32
CA SER A 313 1.08 6.05 -28.62
C SER A 313 0.63 5.40 -27.32
N SER A 314 -0.47 4.64 -27.33
CA SER A 314 -0.72 3.66 -26.27
C SER A 314 0.42 2.64 -26.30
N LYS A 315 1.43 2.86 -25.46
CA LYS A 315 2.47 1.86 -25.26
C LYS A 315 1.86 0.83 -24.34
N SER A 316 1.38 -0.28 -24.89
CA SER A 316 1.43 -1.52 -24.15
C SER A 316 2.89 -1.69 -23.74
N GLN A 317 3.20 -1.58 -22.44
CA GLN A 317 4.53 -1.96 -22.02
C GLN A 317 4.68 -3.44 -22.38
N PRO A 318 5.66 -3.80 -23.23
CA PRO A 318 5.87 -5.20 -23.54
C PRO A 318 6.19 -5.94 -22.23
N ALA A 319 5.64 -7.14 -22.10
CA ALA A 319 6.01 -8.07 -21.05
C ALA A 319 7.49 -8.44 -21.22
N THR A 320 8.37 -7.67 -20.58
CA THR A 320 9.77 -8.02 -20.31
C THR A 320 10.01 -7.88 -18.81
#